data_AF-A0A2V9JMG5-F1
#
_entry.id   AF-A0A2V9JMG5-F1
#
_cell.length_a   1.000
_cell.length_b   1.000
_cell.length_c   1.000
_cell.angle_alpha   90.00
_cell.angle_beta   90.00
_cell.angle_gamma   90.00
#
_symmetry.space_group_name_H-M   'P 1'
#
loop_
_entity.id
_entity.type
_entity.pdbx_description
1 polymer ?
#
loop_
_entity_poly.entity_id
_entity_poly.type
_entity_poly.pdbx_seq_one_letter_code
_entity_poly.pdbx_strand_id
1 'polypeptide(L)'
;LNALLGLAKAQTIHVHTHEHDGARHSHLHFHLGDSDHVHHHHVLKLGGKPFVVGIVHGLAGTAALMLFVLGAIPSLLLAVCYILVFGIGSIGGMVGVTLLMGVPLALAGRRAKVLEQTVRLAAGVFSLGFGVFLMWKVGLVQALLG
;
A
#
# COMPACT_ATOMS: atom_id res chain seq x y z
N LEU A 1 20.76 4.47 -12.77
CA LEU A 1 21.06 3.06 -12.43
C LEU A 1 21.40 2.87 -10.94
N ASN A 2 22.29 3.68 -10.35
CA ASN A 2 22.69 3.55 -8.93
C ASN A 2 21.57 3.76 -7.89
N ALA A 3 20.57 4.58 -8.16
CA ALA A 3 19.46 4.82 -7.21
C ALA A 3 18.50 3.61 -7.09
N LEU A 4 18.22 2.92 -8.21
CA LEU A 4 17.40 1.70 -8.23
C LEU A 4 18.14 0.53 -7.56
N LEU A 5 19.46 0.42 -7.80
CA LEU A 5 20.32 -0.54 -7.12
C LEU A 5 20.47 -0.22 -5.62
N GLY A 6 20.48 1.06 -5.24
CA GLY A 6 20.51 1.50 -3.85
C GLY A 6 19.25 1.14 -3.06
N LEU A 7 18.07 1.21 -3.68
CA LEU A 7 16.81 0.75 -3.10
C LEU A 7 16.75 -0.77 -2.93
N ALA A 8 17.31 -1.53 -3.88
CA ALA A 8 17.47 -2.98 -3.74
C ALA A 8 18.50 -3.34 -2.65
N LYS A 9 19.54 -2.52 -2.47
CA LYS A 9 20.63 -2.72 -1.51
C LYS A 9 20.34 -2.17 -0.11
N ALA A 10 19.30 -1.37 0.09
CA ALA A 10 18.88 -0.90 1.42
C ALA A 10 18.29 -2.02 2.30
N GLN A 11 18.09 -3.23 1.75
CA GLN A 11 17.84 -4.46 2.50
C GLN A 11 19.14 -5.18 2.89
N THR A 12 20.24 -4.45 3.10
CA THR A 12 21.48 -5.05 3.61
C THR A 12 21.27 -5.39 5.07
N ILE A 13 20.75 -6.59 5.28
CA ILE A 13 20.94 -7.43 6.45
C ILE A 13 22.30 -7.13 7.11
N HIS A 14 22.29 -6.62 8.34
CA HIS A 14 23.50 -6.48 9.14
C HIS A 14 23.56 -7.60 10.18
N VAL A 15 24.70 -8.28 10.24
CA VAL A 15 25.00 -9.38 11.16
C VAL A 15 25.90 -8.84 12.27
N HIS A 16 25.48 -8.98 13.53
CA HIS A 16 26.31 -8.71 14.70
C HIS A 16 26.79 -10.03 15.32
N THR A 17 28.08 -10.09 15.64
CA THR A 17 28.71 -11.23 16.32
C THR A 17 28.80 -10.93 17.81
N HIS A 18 28.13 -11.74 18.64
CA HIS A 18 28.24 -11.69 20.10
C HIS A 18 28.99 -12.93 20.60
N GLU A 19 29.57 -12.80 21.80
CA GLU A 19 30.22 -13.91 22.49
C GLU A 19 29.49 -14.09 23.83
N HIS A 20 28.84 -15.24 24.00
CA HIS A 20 28.18 -15.62 25.24
C HIS A 20 28.73 -16.99 25.66
N ASP A 21 29.15 -17.07 26.92
CA ASP A 21 29.60 -18.31 27.55
C ASP A 21 30.74 -19.02 26.79
N GLY A 22 31.66 -18.23 26.21
CA GLY A 22 32.82 -18.71 25.44
C GLY A 22 32.50 -19.19 24.02
N ALA A 23 31.24 -19.13 23.58
CA ALA A 23 30.84 -19.46 22.21
C ALA A 23 30.44 -18.20 21.44
N ARG A 24 31.15 -17.94 20.34
CA ARG A 24 30.95 -16.77 19.48
C ARG A 24 29.92 -17.10 18.40
N HIS A 25 28.81 -16.37 18.37
CA HIS A 25 27.75 -16.57 17.37
C HIS A 25 27.27 -15.25 16.76
N SER A 26 26.84 -15.32 15.50
CA SER A 26 26.47 -14.16 14.66
C SER A 26 24.98 -14.19 14.36
N HIS A 27 24.22 -13.20 14.84
CA HIS A 27 22.78 -13.11 14.63
C HIS A 27 22.42 -11.85 13.82
N LEU A 28 21.22 -11.89 13.25
CA LEU A 28 20.75 -11.00 12.18
C LEU A 28 19.58 -10.17 12.75
N HIS A 29 19.76 -8.86 12.95
CA HIS A 29 18.75 -8.02 13.61
C HIS A 29 18.17 -6.95 12.67
N PHE A 30 16.83 -6.83 12.67
CA PHE A 30 16.08 -5.74 12.07
C PHE A 30 15.52 -4.85 13.19
N HIS A 31 16.05 -3.64 13.35
CA HIS A 31 15.50 -2.69 14.32
C HIS A 31 14.36 -1.88 13.69
N LEU A 32 13.13 -2.16 14.14
CA LEU A 32 11.97 -1.30 13.95
C LEU A 32 11.35 -1.03 15.33
N GLY A 33 11.84 0.02 16.00
CA GLY A 33 11.32 0.45 17.30
C GLY A 33 12.07 -0.12 18.51
N ASP A 34 12.12 0.70 19.55
CA ASP A 34 12.95 0.61 20.74
C ASP A 34 12.42 -0.40 21.79
N SER A 35 13.37 -1.02 22.49
CA SER A 35 13.33 -1.64 23.83
C SER A 35 12.31 -2.73 24.21
N ASP A 36 12.90 -3.84 24.68
CA ASP A 36 12.40 -4.85 25.63
C ASP A 36 11.67 -6.10 25.08
N HIS A 37 12.22 -7.27 25.43
CA HIS A 37 11.96 -8.55 24.76
C HIS A 37 10.82 -9.35 25.41
N VAL A 38 9.68 -9.45 24.71
CA VAL A 38 8.70 -10.53 24.89
C VAL A 38 8.50 -11.24 23.56
N HIS A 39 8.85 -12.53 23.50
CA HIS A 39 8.74 -13.36 22.30
C HIS A 39 7.27 -13.62 21.91
N HIS A 40 6.69 -12.71 21.12
CA HIS A 40 5.46 -12.99 20.37
C HIS A 40 5.80 -13.17 18.89
N HIS A 41 5.42 -14.32 18.32
CA HIS A 41 5.53 -14.67 16.90
C HIS A 41 5.02 -13.51 16.00
N HIS A 42 5.94 -12.67 15.54
CA HIS A 42 5.64 -11.40 14.84
C HIS A 42 5.53 -11.57 13.31
N VAL A 43 5.49 -12.79 12.78
CA VAL A 43 5.37 -13.02 11.33
C VAL A 43 3.98 -12.63 10.80
N LEU A 44 2.93 -12.81 11.60
CA LEU A 44 1.55 -12.40 11.26
C LEU A 44 1.23 -10.92 11.54
N LYS A 45 2.11 -10.18 12.25
CA LYS A 45 1.94 -8.73 12.48
C LYS A 45 2.53 -7.87 11.36
N LEU A 46 3.39 -8.43 10.51
CA LEU A 46 3.92 -7.78 9.31
C LEU A 46 2.90 -7.89 8.16
N GLY A 47 1.85 -7.06 8.18
CA GLY A 47 1.11 -6.77 6.95
C GLY A 47 -0.40 -6.98 6.94
N GLY A 48 -1.01 -7.50 8.01
CA GLY A 48 -2.47 -7.67 8.05
C GLY A 48 -3.24 -6.34 7.88
N LYS A 49 -2.78 -5.27 8.55
CA LYS A 49 -3.36 -3.92 8.43
C LYS A 49 -3.31 -3.36 7.00
N PRO A 50 -2.13 -3.22 6.35
CA PRO A 50 -2.09 -2.72 4.98
C PRO A 50 -2.79 -3.63 3.98
N PHE A 51 -2.82 -4.95 4.20
CA PHE A 51 -3.58 -5.88 3.36
C PHE A 51 -5.09 -5.66 3.44
N VAL A 52 -5.66 -5.57 4.66
CA VAL A 52 -7.09 -5.29 4.85
C VAL A 52 -7.47 -3.93 4.28
N VAL A 53 -6.64 -2.91 4.51
CA VAL A 53 -6.85 -1.58 3.92
C VAL A 53 -6.82 -1.65 2.39
N GLY A 54 -5.89 -2.44 1.82
CA GLY A 54 -5.82 -2.68 0.38
C GLY A 54 -7.07 -3.35 -0.18
N ILE A 55 -7.63 -4.35 0.52
CA ILE A 55 -8.90 -4.97 0.14
C ILE A 55 -10.03 -3.94 0.15
N VAL A 56 -10.21 -3.22 1.26
CA VAL A 56 -11.29 -2.22 1.38
C VAL A 56 -11.15 -1.14 0.30
N HIS A 57 -9.94 -0.66 0.07
CA HIS A 57 -9.65 0.35 -0.95
C HIS A 57 -9.96 -0.16 -2.37
N GLY A 58 -9.53 -1.39 -2.70
CA GLY A 58 -9.81 -2.00 -3.99
C GLY A 58 -11.31 -2.23 -4.24
N LEU A 59 -12.02 -2.73 -3.22
CA LEU A 59 -13.47 -2.91 -3.28
C LEU A 59 -14.23 -1.59 -3.42
N ALA A 60 -13.83 -0.56 -2.70
CA ALA A 60 -14.47 0.76 -2.75
C ALA A 60 -14.20 1.51 -4.07
N GLY A 61 -13.04 1.30 -4.69
CA GLY A 61 -12.63 2.00 -5.90
C GLY A 61 -12.98 1.25 -7.18
N THR A 62 -12.20 0.21 -7.48
CA THR A 62 -12.13 -0.37 -8.83
C THR A 62 -13.12 -1.50 -9.08
N ALA A 63 -13.69 -2.10 -8.03
CA ALA A 63 -14.61 -3.23 -8.17
C ALA A 63 -15.89 -2.88 -8.95
N ALA A 64 -16.45 -1.67 -8.76
CA ALA A 64 -17.66 -1.26 -9.47
C ALA A 64 -17.47 -1.22 -11.00
N LEU A 65 -16.36 -0.63 -11.46
CA LEU A 65 -16.02 -0.59 -12.89
C LEU A 65 -15.79 -2.00 -13.44
N MET A 66 -15.07 -2.83 -12.70
CA MET A 66 -14.77 -4.20 -13.09
C MET A 66 -16.05 -5.03 -13.25
N LEU A 67 -16.97 -4.95 -12.28
CA LEU A 67 -18.26 -5.64 -12.32
C LEU A 67 -19.16 -5.13 -13.45
N PHE A 68 -19.16 -3.82 -13.69
CA PHE A 68 -19.92 -3.22 -14.80
C PHE A 68 -19.47 -3.78 -16.16
N VAL A 69 -18.15 -3.84 -16.40
CA VAL A 69 -17.61 -4.40 -17.65
C VAL A 69 -17.88 -5.89 -17.73
N LEU A 70 -17.72 -6.63 -16.63
CA LEU A 70 -17.96 -8.07 -16.59
C LEU A 70 -19.42 -8.43 -16.94
N GLY A 71 -20.37 -7.63 -16.45
CA GLY A 71 -21.80 -7.80 -16.74
C GLY A 71 -22.18 -7.59 -18.21
N ALA A 72 -21.34 -6.91 -18.99
CA ALA A 72 -21.54 -6.70 -20.42
C ALA A 72 -20.90 -7.80 -21.29
N ILE A 73 -20.12 -8.72 -20.70
CA ILE A 73 -19.39 -9.76 -21.44
C ILE A 73 -20.17 -11.09 -21.37
N PRO A 74 -20.72 -11.59 -22.50
CA PRO A 74 -21.47 -12.85 -22.51
C PRO A 74 -20.59 -14.11 -22.48
N SER A 75 -19.27 -13.99 -22.61
CA SER A 75 -18.32 -15.11 -22.68
C SER A 75 -17.47 -15.23 -21.41
N LEU A 76 -17.50 -16.42 -20.78
CA LEU A 76 -16.71 -16.71 -19.59
C LEU A 76 -15.20 -16.55 -19.82
N LEU A 77 -14.71 -16.98 -21.00
CA LEU A 77 -13.29 -16.88 -21.31
C LEU A 77 -12.85 -15.40 -21.42
N LEU A 78 -13.64 -14.57 -22.10
CA LEU A 78 -13.36 -13.13 -22.19
C LEU A 78 -13.45 -12.44 -20.83
N ALA A 79 -14.40 -12.86 -19.98
CA ALA A 79 -14.52 -12.37 -18.62
C ALA A 79 -13.27 -12.69 -17.79
N VAL A 80 -12.76 -13.93 -17.83
CA VAL A 80 -11.53 -14.32 -17.13
C VAL A 80 -10.31 -13.57 -17.67
N CYS A 81 -10.16 -13.46 -18.99
CA CYS A 81 -9.08 -12.68 -19.60
C CYS A 81 -9.12 -11.21 -19.14
N TYR A 82 -10.31 -10.61 -19.10
CA TYR A 82 -10.48 -9.25 -18.60
C TYR A 82 -10.04 -9.12 -17.14
N ILE A 83 -10.44 -10.03 -16.26
CA ILE A 83 -10.03 -10.05 -14.85
C ILE A 83 -8.50 -10.08 -14.71
N LEU A 84 -7.83 -10.95 -15.47
CA LEU A 84 -6.37 -11.07 -15.42
C LEU A 84 -5.66 -9.81 -15.90
N VAL A 85 -6.07 -9.27 -17.06
CA VAL A 85 -5.48 -8.04 -17.62
C VAL A 85 -5.72 -6.86 -16.69
N PHE A 86 -6.95 -6.71 -16.19
CA PHE A 86 -7.30 -5.65 -15.25
C PHE A 86 -6.51 -5.76 -13.95
N GLY A 87 -6.42 -6.97 -13.38
CA GLY A 87 -5.68 -7.23 -12.15
C GLY A 87 -4.20 -6.91 -12.29
N ILE A 88 -3.54 -7.43 -13.34
CA ILE A 88 -2.13 -7.17 -13.61
C ILE A 88 -1.89 -5.68 -13.87
N GLY A 89 -2.73 -5.05 -14.70
CA GLY A 89 -2.65 -3.62 -14.99
C GLY A 89 -2.83 -2.76 -13.74
N SER A 90 -3.74 -3.13 -12.85
CA SER A 90 -3.98 -2.43 -11.58
C SER A 90 -2.79 -2.55 -10.63
N ILE A 91 -2.23 -3.76 -10.45
CA ILE A 91 -1.03 -3.97 -9.64
C ILE A 91 0.14 -3.16 -10.22
N GLY A 92 0.35 -3.24 -11.53
CA GLY A 92 1.39 -2.49 -12.23
C GLY A 92 1.22 -0.99 -12.07
N GLY A 93 -0.01 -0.48 -12.20
CA GLY A 93 -0.34 0.93 -12.00
C GLY A 93 -0.09 1.40 -10.57
N MET A 94 -0.53 0.62 -9.57
CA MET A 94 -0.28 0.92 -8.15
C MET A 94 1.21 0.95 -7.84
N VAL A 95 1.99 -0.03 -8.32
CA VAL A 95 3.45 -0.05 -8.16
C VAL A 95 4.08 1.16 -8.85
N GLY A 96 3.69 1.43 -10.10
CA GLY A 96 4.21 2.55 -10.88
C GLY A 96 4.01 3.90 -10.21
N VAL A 97 2.78 4.20 -9.76
CA VAL A 97 2.46 5.44 -9.05
C VAL A 97 3.18 5.50 -7.70
N THR A 98 3.24 4.39 -6.97
CA THR A 98 3.95 4.32 -5.68
C THR A 98 5.43 4.62 -5.84
N LEU A 99 6.07 4.08 -6.87
CA LEU A 99 7.48 4.37 -7.16
C LEU A 99 7.68 5.81 -7.63
N LEU A 100 6.80 6.29 -8.51
CA LEU A 100 6.87 7.65 -9.04
C LEU A 100 6.76 8.70 -7.92
N MET A 101 5.91 8.46 -6.93
CA MET A 101 5.74 9.34 -5.76
C MET A 101 6.80 9.08 -4.68
N GLY A 102 7.07 7.80 -4.38
CA GLY A 102 7.90 7.38 -3.26
C GLY A 102 9.40 7.58 -3.49
N VAL A 103 9.89 7.37 -4.71
CA VAL A 103 11.34 7.50 -5.01
C VAL A 103 11.83 8.95 -4.86
N PRO A 104 11.19 9.98 -5.46
CA PRO A 104 11.61 11.37 -5.26
C PRO A 104 11.55 11.79 -3.79
N LEU A 105 10.53 11.32 -3.07
CA LEU A 105 10.33 11.64 -1.66
C LEU A 105 11.41 11.00 -0.78
N ALA A 106 11.79 9.76 -1.07
CA ALA A 106 12.89 9.07 -0.39
C ALA A 106 14.25 9.75 -0.62
N LEU A 107 14.47 10.31 -1.82
CA LEU A 107 15.70 11.03 -2.15
C LEU A 107 15.76 12.45 -1.55
N ALA A 108 14.61 13.09 -1.29
CA ALA A 108 14.52 14.48 -0.86
C ALA A 108 14.81 14.73 0.65
N GLY A 109 15.08 13.69 1.45
CA GLY A 109 15.56 13.82 2.84
C GLY A 109 14.58 14.56 3.78
N ARG A 110 15.09 15.40 4.72
CA ARG A 110 14.26 16.03 5.78
C ARG A 110 13.14 16.95 5.26
N ARG A 111 13.30 17.62 4.12
CA ARG A 111 12.26 18.49 3.52
C ARG A 111 11.07 17.68 2.99
N ALA A 112 11.28 16.40 2.67
CA ALA A 112 10.25 15.50 2.20
C ALA A 112 9.17 15.21 3.26
N LYS A 113 9.52 15.18 4.55
CA LYS A 113 8.58 14.83 5.63
C LYS A 113 7.42 15.81 5.79
N VAL A 114 7.70 17.12 5.72
CA VAL A 114 6.65 18.15 5.85
C VAL A 114 5.74 18.15 4.62
N LEU A 115 6.33 17.95 3.43
CA LEU A 115 5.57 17.82 2.19
C LEU A 115 4.68 16.57 2.21
N GLU A 116 5.22 15.43 2.65
CA GLU A 116 4.48 14.17 2.81
C GLU A 116 3.28 14.35 3.76
N GLN A 117 3.51 14.94 4.93
CA GLN A 117 2.46 15.16 5.93
C GLN A 117 1.37 16.10 5.39
N THR A 118 1.75 17.19 4.72
CA THR A 118 0.80 18.14 4.13
C THR A 118 -0.02 17.48 3.02
N VAL A 119 0.63 16.78 2.10
CA VAL A 119 -0.05 16.08 1.00
C VAL A 119 -0.98 15.00 1.53
N ARG A 120 -0.54 14.22 2.52
CA ARG A 120 -1.35 13.16 3.15
C ARG A 120 -2.57 13.72 3.87
N LEU A 121 -2.42 14.82 4.61
CA LEU A 121 -3.54 15.49 5.26
C LEU A 121 -4.50 16.11 4.23
N ALA A 122 -3.98 16.81 3.23
CA ALA A 122 -4.78 17.40 2.17
C ALA A 122 -5.57 16.33 1.40
N ALA A 123 -4.93 15.22 1.02
CA ALA A 123 -5.58 14.10 0.36
C ALA A 123 -6.65 13.45 1.25
N GLY A 124 -6.39 13.30 2.56
CA GLY A 124 -7.36 12.77 3.52
C GLY A 124 -8.60 13.66 3.66
N VAL A 125 -8.40 14.97 3.85
CA VAL A 125 -9.48 15.96 3.95
C VAL A 125 -10.26 16.04 2.65
N PHE A 126 -9.58 16.07 1.50
CA PHE A 126 -10.22 16.08 0.19
C PHE A 126 -11.05 14.81 -0.03
N SER A 127 -10.50 13.63 0.28
CA SER A 127 -11.20 12.35 0.12
C SER A 127 -12.45 12.26 1.01
N LEU A 128 -12.35 12.69 2.28
CA LEU A 128 -13.49 12.77 3.18
C LEU A 128 -14.56 13.75 2.68
N GLY A 129 -14.15 14.97 2.30
CA GLY A 129 -15.05 15.98 1.76
C GLY A 129 -15.75 15.53 0.48
N PHE A 130 -15.00 14.88 -0.43
CA PHE A 130 -15.55 14.31 -1.65
C PHE A 130 -16.52 13.16 -1.38
N GLY A 131 -16.22 12.30 -0.40
CA GLY A 131 -17.14 11.24 0.03
C GLY A 131 -18.46 11.81 0.58
N VAL A 132 -18.40 12.84 1.43
CA VAL A 132 -19.60 13.54 1.93
C VAL A 132 -20.37 14.20 0.79
N PHE A 133 -19.67 14.84 -0.14
CA PHE A 133 -20.28 15.45 -1.33
C PHE A 133 -21.00 14.43 -2.20
N LEU A 134 -20.39 13.27 -2.45
CA LEU A 134 -21.03 12.17 -3.18
C LEU A 134 -22.24 11.64 -2.41
N MET A 135 -22.16 11.48 -1.10
CA MET A 135 -23.29 11.03 -0.27
C MET A 135 -24.46 12.01 -0.37
N TRP A 136 -24.20 13.32 -0.34
CA TRP A 136 -25.22 14.33 -0.57
C TRP A 136 -25.80 14.28 -1.98
N LYS A 137 -24.95 14.20 -3.02
CA LYS A 137 -25.42 14.25 -4.42
C LYS A 137 -26.13 12.97 -4.87
N VAL A 138 -25.64 11.80 -4.48
CA VAL A 138 -26.22 10.51 -4.88
C VAL A 138 -27.36 10.13 -3.95
N GLY A 139 -27.17 10.28 -2.63
CA GLY A 139 -28.16 9.91 -1.62
C GLY A 139 -29.37 10.84 -1.59
N LEU A 140 -29.17 12.16 -1.67
CA LEU A 140 -30.29 13.11 -1.62
C LEU A 140 -31.10 13.13 -2.93
N VAL A 141 -30.45 12.93 -4.09
CA VAL A 141 -31.16 12.86 -5.38
C VAL A 141 -31.99 11.58 -5.48
N GLN A 142 -31.51 10.45 -4.97
CA GLN A 142 -32.30 9.22 -4.92
C GLN A 142 -33.43 9.29 -3.88
N ALA A 143 -33.25 10.02 -2.76
CA ALA A 143 -34.29 10.22 -1.75
C ALA A 143 -35.38 11.25 -2.14
N LEU A 144 -35.13 12.10 -3.15
CA LEU A 144 -36.10 13.08 -3.66
C LEU A 144 -36.85 12.60 -4.93
N LEU A 145 -36.35 11.56 -5.60
CA LEU A 145 -36.94 10.98 -6.83
C LEU A 145 -37.53 9.57 -6.64
N GLY A 146 -37.50 9.03 -5.42
CA GLY A 146 -38.21 7.82 -5.00
C GLY A 146 -39.35 8.14 -4.06
#